data_AF-A0A1X9XXU2-F1
#
_entry.id   AF-A0A1X9XXU2-F1
#
_cell.length_a   1.000
_cell.length_b   1.000
_cell.length_c   1.000
_cell.angle_alpha   90.00
_cell.angle_beta   90.00
_cell.angle_gamma   90.00
#
_symmetry.space_group_name_H-M   'P 1'
#
loop_
_entity.id
_entity.type
_entity.pdbx_description
1 polymer ?
#
loop_
_entity_poly.entity_id
_entity_poly.type
_entity_poly.pdbx_seq_one_letter_code
_entity_poly.pdbx_strand_id
1 'polypeptide(L)' 'PCSSTASDEMRAALATPLIVRNKPIGTIEIYCRERRHWSEDHIALIESLAAQTSISMENAQLIDIDQVSATVTD' A
#
# COMPACT_ATOMS: atom_id res chain seq x y z
N PRO A 1 38.58 2.60 -1.28
CA PRO A 1 37.63 2.93 -0.19
C PRO A 1 36.20 2.95 -0.73
N CYS A 2 35.54 1.78 -0.67
CA CYS A 2 34.11 1.68 -0.92
C CYS A 2 33.41 1.93 0.42
N SER A 3 32.71 3.06 0.55
CA SER A 3 31.81 3.39 1.66
C SER A 3 31.14 4.71 1.25
N SER A 4 29.86 4.81 0.92
CA SER A 4 28.68 4.07 1.36
C SER A 4 27.66 4.21 0.24
N THR A 5 27.10 3.09 -0.22
CA THR A 5 25.89 3.10 -1.03
C THR A 5 24.82 3.87 -0.25
N ALA A 6 24.50 5.07 -0.70
CA ALA A 6 23.25 5.74 -0.34
C ALA A 6 22.12 4.90 -0.94
N SER A 7 21.78 3.80 -0.29
CA SER A 7 20.47 3.20 -0.50
C SER A 7 19.48 4.28 -0.13
N ASP A 8 18.62 4.58 -1.09
CA ASP A 8 17.37 5.30 -0.93
C ASP A 8 16.52 4.52 0.09
N GLU A 9 16.87 4.64 1.38
CA GLU A 9 16.41 3.76 2.45
C GLU A 9 14.94 4.05 2.72
N MET A 10 14.08 3.16 2.25
CA MET A 10 12.74 3.04 2.77
C MET A 10 12.81 2.68 4.26
N ARG A 11 12.39 3.60 5.13
CA ARG A 11 12.55 3.49 6.60
C ARG A 11 11.28 3.07 7.31
N ALA A 12 10.13 3.12 6.64
CA ALA A 12 8.87 2.59 7.15
C ALA A 12 8.00 2.09 5.99
N ALA A 13 7.23 1.03 6.24
CA ALA A 13 6.23 0.52 5.32
C ALA A 13 4.95 0.12 6.08
N LEU A 14 3.80 0.21 5.41
CA LEU A 14 2.52 -0.32 5.87
C LEU A 14 1.89 -1.09 4.72
N ALA A 15 1.60 -2.36 4.92
CA ALA A 15 1.03 -3.24 3.91
C ALA A 15 -0.30 -3.80 4.41
N THR A 16 -1.38 -3.57 3.67
CA THR A 16 -2.72 -4.05 4.00
C THR A 16 -3.23 -4.95 2.88
N PRO A 17 -3.59 -6.21 3.15
CA PRO A 17 -4.04 -7.12 2.11
C PRO A 17 -5.44 -6.77 1.63
N LEU A 18 -5.69 -6.97 0.34
CA LEU A 18 -7.01 -6.92 -0.28
C LEU A 18 -7.58 -8.35 -0.29
N ILE A 19 -8.70 -8.55 0.43
CA ILE A 19 -9.30 -9.87 0.62
C ILE A 19 -10.68 -9.91 -0.03
N VAL A 20 -10.86 -10.79 -1.00
CA VAL A 20 -12.15 -11.06 -1.65
C VAL A 20 -12.52 -12.52 -1.48
N ARG A 21 -13.73 -12.82 -1.00
CA ARG A 21 -14.20 -14.20 -0.73
C ARG A 21 -13.19 -15.03 0.08
N ASN A 22 -12.61 -14.41 1.10
CA ASN A 22 -11.58 -15.00 1.97
C ASN A 22 -10.30 -15.42 1.22
N LYS A 23 -10.02 -14.81 0.06
CA LYS A 23 -8.78 -15.00 -0.70
C LYS A 23 -8.05 -13.67 -0.83
N PRO A 24 -6.75 -13.59 -0.51
CA PRO A 24 -5.95 -12.43 -0.82
C PRO A 24 -5.79 -12.31 -2.34
N ILE A 25 -6.16 -11.16 -2.89
CA ILE A 25 -6.07 -10.87 -4.33
C ILE A 25 -5.05 -9.78 -4.65
N GLY A 26 -4.51 -9.11 -3.64
CA GLY A 26 -3.51 -8.05 -3.76
C GLY A 26 -3.19 -7.41 -2.42
N THR A 27 -2.41 -6.32 -2.46
CA THR A 27 -1.99 -5.58 -1.27
C THR A 27 -1.94 -4.09 -1.58
N ILE A 28 -2.35 -3.24 -0.63
CA ILE A 28 -2.08 -1.80 -0.64
C ILE A 28 -0.83 -1.57 0.21
N GLU A 29 0.18 -0.92 -0.37
CA GLU A 29 1.46 -0.67 0.28
C GLU A 29 1.73 0.84 0.35
N ILE A 30 2.10 1.31 1.54
CA ILE A 30 2.56 2.69 1.76
C ILE A 30 4.01 2.63 2.18
N TYR A 31 4.85 3.39 1.48
CA TYR A 31 6.28 3.46 1.71
C TYR A 31 6.71 4.86 2.15
N CYS A 32 7.58 4.92 3.15
CA CYS A 32 8.10 6.18 3.68
C CYS A 32 9.63 6.11 3.77
N ARG A 33 10.30 7.14 3.24
CA ARG A 33 11.76 7.31 3.33
C ARG A 33 12.22 7.78 4.71
N GLU A 34 11.30 8.29 5.52
CA GLU A 34 11.56 8.72 6.89
C GLU A 34 11.04 7.69 7.90
N ARG A 35 11.61 7.70 9.12
CA ARG A 35 11.08 6.87 10.22
C ARG A 35 9.71 7.40 10.59
N ARG A 36 8.70 6.54 10.49
CA ARG A 36 7.31 6.87 10.78
C ARG A 36 6.71 5.82 11.71
N HIS A 37 5.95 6.28 12.70
CA HIS A 37 5.07 5.43 13.49
C HIS A 37 3.65 5.53 12.93
N TRP A 38 3.00 4.39 12.74
CA TRP A 38 1.60 4.33 12.35
C TRP A 38 0.74 4.30 13.62
N SER A 39 -0.18 5.25 13.76
CA SER A 39 -1.19 5.19 14.81
C SER A 39 -2.27 4.17 14.44
N GLU A 40 -3.04 3.73 15.42
CA GLU A 40 -4.21 2.87 15.19
C GLU A 40 -5.19 3.51 14.22
N ASP A 41 -5.40 4.83 14.29
CA ASP A 41 -6.25 5.56 13.33
C ASP A 41 -5.74 5.47 11.88
N HIS A 42 -4.42 5.55 11.67
CA HIS A 42 -3.84 5.39 10.34
C HIS A 42 -4.03 3.97 9.79
N ILE A 43 -3.92 2.97 10.67
CA ILE A 43 -4.14 1.57 10.33
C ILE A 43 -5.62 1.33 10.00
N ALA A 44 -6.53 1.79 10.86
CA ALA A 44 -7.97 1.65 10.65
C ALA A 44 -8.45 2.33 9.35
N LEU A 45 -7.84 3.47 9.00
CA LEU A 45 -8.13 4.16 7.74
C LEU A 45 -7.74 3.32 6.52
N ILE A 46 -6.51 2.77 6.50
CA ILE A 46 -6.05 1.98 5.36
C ILE A 46 -6.78 0.63 5.27
N GLU A 47 -7.13 0.03 6.41
CA GLU A 47 -7.96 -1.17 6.48
C GLU A 47 -9.36 -0.91 5.91
N SER A 48 -9.97 0.22 6.27
CA SER A 48 -11.27 0.63 5.73
C SER A 48 -11.22 0.84 4.22
N LEU A 49 -10.15 1.46 3.73
CA LEU A 49 -9.90 1.62 2.30
C LEU A 49 -9.74 0.25 1.61
N ALA A 50 -8.88 -0.62 2.14
CA ALA A 50 -8.64 -1.96 1.62
C ALA A 50 -9.93 -2.80 1.56
N ALA A 51 -10.79 -2.70 2.58
CA ALA A 51 -12.10 -3.35 2.61
C ALA A 51 -13.01 -2.83 1.49
N GLN A 52 -13.12 -1.51 1.31
CA GLN A 52 -13.93 -0.90 0.26
C GLN A 52 -13.40 -1.21 -1.13
N THR A 53 -12.07 -1.20 -1.31
CA THR A 53 -11.40 -1.58 -2.56
C THR A 53 -11.68 -3.05 -2.87
N SER A 54 -11.59 -3.95 -1.89
CA SER A 54 -11.88 -5.37 -2.08
C SER A 54 -13.33 -5.60 -2.51
N ILE A 55 -14.31 -4.92 -1.89
CA ILE A 55 -15.73 -4.97 -2.29
C ILE A 55 -15.91 -4.44 -3.71
N SER A 56 -15.24 -3.33 -4.04
CA SER A 56 -15.29 -2.72 -5.37
C SER A 56 -14.68 -3.64 -6.41
N MET A 57 -13.57 -4.32 -6.12
CA MET A 57 -12.93 -5.30 -7.00
C MET A 57 -13.79 -6.56 -7.19
N GLU A 58 -14.48 -7.02 -6.14
CA GLU A 58 -15.43 -8.13 -6.26
C GLU A 58 -16.60 -7.77 -7.18
N ASN A 59 -17.11 -6.54 -7.05
CA ASN A 59 -18.23 -6.05 -7.85
C ASN A 59 -17.81 -5.60 -9.26
N ALA A 60 -16.54 -5.24 -9.46
CA ALA A 60 -16.08 -4.65 -10.71
C ALA A 60 -15.93 -5.66 -11.84
N GLN A 61 -15.39 -6.87 -11.61
CA GLN A 61 -15.02 -7.86 -12.67
C GLN A 61 -14.25 -7.32 -13.91
N LEU A 62 -13.99 -6.02 -14.01
CA LEU A 62 -13.43 -5.28 -15.12
C LEU A 62 -12.91 -3.96 -14.55
N ILE A 63 -11.60 -3.86 -14.39
CA ILE A 63 -10.76 -2.74 -14.82
C ILE A 63 -9.33 -3.14 -14.40
N ASP A 64 -8.45 -3.22 -15.39
CA ASP A 64 -7.01 -3.39 -15.24
C ASP A 64 -6.46 -2.43 -14.18
N ILE A 65 -5.85 -2.98 -13.13
CA ILE A 65 -5.16 -2.20 -12.09
C ILE A 65 -3.66 -2.17 -12.36
N ASP A 66 -3.27 -2.29 -13.62
CA ASP A 66 -1.88 -2.10 -14.05
C ASP A 66 -1.42 -0.63 -13.92
N GLN A 67 -2.27 0.30 -13.44
CA GLN A 67 -2.02 1.75 -13.47
C GLN A 67 -2.52 2.49 -12.22
N VAL A 68 -1.98 2.21 -11.03
CA VAL A 68 -1.96 3.22 -9.95
C VAL A 68 -0.52 3.41 -9.46
N SER A 69 0.35 3.80 -10.38
CA SER A 69 1.59 4.50 -10.05
C SER A 69 1.23 5.94 -9.72
N ALA A 70 0.76 6.20 -8.50
CA ALA A 70 0.68 7.57 -8.00
C ALA A 70 2.09 8.03 -7.62
N THR A 71 2.91 8.39 -8.61
CA THR A 71 4.04 9.28 -8.40
C THR A 71 3.48 10.69 -8.19
N VAL A 72 3.24 11.07 -6.95
CA VAL A 72 3.20 12.50 -6.59
C VAL A 72 4.66 12.94 -6.51
N THR A 73 5.18 13.35 -7.65
CA THR A 73 6.41 14.13 -7.75
C THR A 73 6.00 15.60 -7.61
N ASP A 74 6.49 16.26 -6.56
CA ASP A 74 6.90 17.66 -6.61
C ASP A 74 8.37 17.72 -6.18
#